data_AF-A0A1B6J0L0-F1
#
_entry.id   AF-A0A1B6J0L0-F1
#
_cell.length_a   1.000
_cell.length_b   1.000
_cell.length_c   1.000
_cell.angle_alpha   90.00
_cell.angle_beta   90.00
_cell.angle_gamma   90.00
#
_symmetry.space_group_name_H-M   'P 1'
#
loop_
_entity.id
_entity.type
_entity.pdbx_description
1 polymer ?
#
loop_
_entity_poly.entity_id
_entity_poly.type
_entity_poly.pdbx_seq_one_letter_code
_entity_poly.pdbx_strand_id
1 'polypeptide(L)'
;MFRAAPFPCPRQSKDATLHVHHSHFKASWRKRPKKRLTAEEDILRLIQRHFPEYVPPTEKKAGPSRRCIVCSKRNVRRESRYQYSDCDIGLCAAPCFKVFHTEKNY
;
A
#
# COMPACT_ATOMS: atom_id res chain seq x y z
N MET A 1 -11.59 -77.54 9.84
CA MET A 1 -11.87 -77.26 8.42
C MET A 1 -11.95 -75.76 8.23
N PHE A 2 -10.90 -75.08 7.76
CA PHE A 2 -10.98 -73.79 7.06
C PHE A 2 -9.67 -73.63 6.28
N ARG A 3 -9.69 -73.92 4.97
CA ARG A 3 -8.63 -73.57 4.03
C ARG A 3 -9.24 -72.56 3.07
N ALA A 4 -8.81 -71.30 3.17
CA ALA A 4 -8.97 -70.32 2.10
C ALA A 4 -7.56 -69.92 1.65
N ALA A 5 -7.27 -70.23 0.38
CA ALA A 5 -6.06 -69.84 -0.33
C ALA A 5 -6.23 -68.41 -0.90
N PRO A 6 -5.17 -67.81 -1.49
CA PRO A 6 -4.92 -66.38 -1.51
C PRO A 6 -5.70 -65.66 -2.61
N PHE A 7 -6.05 -64.39 -2.38
CA PHE A 7 -6.47 -63.50 -3.46
C PHE A 7 -5.27 -62.70 -3.99
N PRO A 8 -5.03 -62.71 -5.31
CA PRO A 8 -3.87 -62.08 -5.95
C PRO A 8 -3.99 -60.55 -5.96
N CYS A 9 -2.87 -59.88 -5.72
CA CYS A 9 -2.75 -58.43 -5.90
C CYS A 9 -2.71 -58.10 -7.40
N PRO A 10 -3.63 -57.29 -7.96
CA PRO A 10 -3.52 -56.85 -9.33
C PRO A 10 -2.47 -55.75 -9.45
N ARG A 11 -1.31 -56.17 -9.98
CA ARG A 11 -0.29 -55.33 -10.58
C ARG A 11 -0.78 -54.85 -11.95
N GLN A 12 -0.73 -53.53 -12.20
CA GLN A 12 -0.38 -52.83 -13.47
C GLN A 12 -0.97 -51.40 -13.43
N SER A 13 -0.16 -50.35 -13.23
CA SER A 13 0.49 -49.54 -14.28
C SER A 13 -0.48 -49.00 -15.32
N LYS A 14 -0.65 -47.67 -15.43
CA LYS A 14 -0.34 -46.84 -16.63
C LYS A 14 -0.20 -45.38 -16.19
N ASP A 15 0.93 -44.79 -16.52
CA ASP A 15 1.17 -43.36 -16.45
C ASP A 15 0.11 -42.60 -17.26
N ALA A 16 -0.48 -41.58 -16.65
CA ALA A 16 -1.18 -40.52 -17.36
C ALA A 16 -0.73 -39.21 -16.75
N THR A 17 0.34 -38.65 -17.32
CA THR A 17 0.85 -37.33 -17.02
C THR A 17 -0.24 -36.30 -17.23
N LEU A 18 -0.93 -35.90 -16.16
CA LEU A 18 -1.71 -34.67 -16.15
C LEU A 18 -0.71 -33.50 -16.11
N HIS A 19 -0.28 -33.07 -17.29
CA HIS A 19 0.33 -31.76 -17.45
C HIS A 19 -0.74 -30.71 -17.14
N VAL A 20 -0.83 -30.31 -15.87
CA VAL A 20 -1.55 -29.11 -15.47
C VAL A 20 -0.79 -27.94 -16.08
N HIS A 21 -1.34 -27.37 -17.15
CA HIS A 21 -0.84 -26.12 -17.71
C HIS A 21 -1.13 -25.02 -16.68
N HIS A 22 -0.19 -24.79 -15.77
CA HIS A 22 -0.29 -23.71 -14.80
C HIS A 22 -0.17 -22.40 -15.57
N SER A 23 -1.33 -21.85 -15.96
CA SER A 23 -1.42 -20.55 -16.59
C SER A 23 -0.77 -19.53 -15.67
N HIS A 24 0.34 -18.94 -16.13
CA HIS A 24 0.95 -17.80 -15.48
C HIS A 24 -0.03 -16.62 -15.59
N PHE A 25 -0.98 -16.54 -14.67
CA PHE A 25 -1.82 -15.36 -14.48
C PHE A 25 -0.90 -14.24 -13.97
N LYS A 26 -0.31 -13.49 -14.92
CA LYS A 26 0.49 -12.31 -14.61
C LYS A 26 -0.47 -11.29 -14.00
N ALA A 27 -0.48 -11.20 -12.67
CA ALA A 27 -1.18 -10.15 -11.95
C ALA A 27 -0.67 -8.80 -12.47
N SER A 28 -1.48 -8.13 -13.30
CA SER A 28 -1.14 -6.79 -13.77
C SER A 28 -1.33 -5.86 -12.58
N TRP A 29 -0.24 -5.47 -11.93
CA TRP A 29 -0.23 -4.42 -10.92
C TRP A 29 -0.68 -3.12 -11.58
N ARG A 30 -1.99 -2.85 -11.61
CA ARG A 30 -2.50 -1.56 -12.08
C ARG A 30 -2.07 -0.53 -11.05
N LYS A 31 -1.17 0.38 -11.45
CA LYS A 31 -0.76 1.51 -10.62
C LYS A 31 -2.01 2.33 -10.30
N ARG A 32 -2.34 2.45 -9.02
CA ARG A 32 -3.44 3.30 -8.56
C ARG A 32 -3.14 4.75 -8.97
N PRO A 33 -4.06 5.47 -9.63
CA PRO A 33 -3.82 6.85 -10.05
C PRO A 33 -3.58 7.73 -8.82
N LYS A 34 -2.57 8.60 -8.91
CA LYS A 34 -2.21 9.53 -7.84
C LYS A 34 -3.25 10.65 -7.82
N LYS A 35 -3.96 10.85 -6.70
CA LYS A 35 -4.93 11.96 -6.56
C LYS A 35 -4.17 13.28 -6.76
N ARG A 36 -4.60 14.07 -7.76
CA ARG A 36 -4.11 15.45 -7.97
C ARG A 36 -4.98 16.37 -7.13
N LEU A 37 -4.37 17.35 -6.46
CA LEU A 37 -5.11 18.39 -5.74
C LEU A 37 -5.92 19.24 -6.74
N THR A 38 -7.07 19.76 -6.30
CA THR A 38 -7.83 20.75 -7.06
C THR A 38 -7.09 22.09 -7.06
N ALA A 39 -7.46 22.99 -7.98
CA ALA A 39 -6.87 24.33 -8.03
C ALA A 39 -7.11 25.12 -6.72
N GLU A 40 -8.27 24.93 -6.09
CA GLU A 40 -8.61 25.55 -4.82
C GLU A 40 -7.75 25.00 -3.67
N GLU A 41 -7.61 23.68 -3.57
CA GLU A 41 -6.71 23.03 -2.59
C GLU A 41 -5.25 23.49 -2.76
N ASP A 42 -4.81 23.69 -4.00
CA ASP A 42 -3.48 24.19 -4.33
C ASP A 42 -3.26 25.67 -3.92
N ILE A 43 -4.30 26.51 -3.99
CA ILE A 43 -4.24 27.90 -3.54
C ILE A 43 -4.25 27.94 -2.01
N LEU A 44 -5.16 27.20 -1.38
CA LEU A 44 -5.34 27.19 0.08
C LEU A 44 -4.05 26.76 0.80
N ARG A 45 -3.40 25.69 0.32
CA ARG A 45 -2.13 25.26 0.93
C ARG A 45 -1.02 26.32 0.84
N LEU A 46 -1.06 27.26 -0.11
CA LEU A 46 -0.02 28.28 -0.27
C LEU A 46 -0.29 29.54 0.56
N ILE A 47 -1.56 29.84 0.87
CA ILE A 47 -1.96 31.10 1.52
C ILE A 47 -2.29 30.90 3.00
N GLN A 48 -2.85 29.75 3.39
CA GLN A 48 -3.29 29.54 4.77
C GLN A 48 -2.12 29.26 5.73
N ARG A 49 -2.29 29.73 6.96
CA ARG A 49 -1.40 29.44 8.09
C ARG A 49 -1.86 28.15 8.73
N HIS A 50 -1.08 27.09 8.54
CA HIS A 50 -1.38 25.80 9.12
C HIS A 50 -0.53 25.57 10.38
N PHE A 51 -1.07 24.86 11.38
CA PHE A 51 -0.35 24.43 12.59
C PHE A 51 -0.20 22.90 12.64
N PRO A 52 1.00 22.37 12.96
CA PRO A 52 1.21 20.94 12.96
C PRO A 52 0.50 20.31 14.14
N GLU A 53 -0.27 19.28 13.87
CA GLU A 53 -1.00 18.48 14.85
C GLU A 53 -0.56 17.01 14.75
N TYR A 54 -0.78 16.25 15.81
CA TYR A 54 -0.57 14.80 15.73
C TYR A 54 -1.69 14.13 14.94
N VAL A 55 -1.33 13.11 14.15
CA VAL A 55 -2.34 12.25 13.51
C VAL A 55 -3.17 11.59 14.62
N PRO A 56 -4.50 11.74 14.58
CA PRO A 56 -5.38 11.25 15.63
C PRO A 56 -5.27 9.73 15.76
N PRO A 57 -5.33 9.18 16.98
CA PRO A 57 -5.36 7.74 17.20
C PRO A 57 -6.49 7.06 16.42
N THR A 58 -6.24 5.82 16.03
CA THR A 58 -7.27 4.93 15.46
C THR A 58 -7.46 3.75 16.40
N GLU A 59 -8.59 3.05 16.35
CA GLU A 59 -8.87 1.85 17.18
C GLU A 59 -7.72 0.83 17.15
N LYS A 60 -7.01 0.74 16.03
CA LYS A 60 -5.92 -0.23 15.81
C LYS A 60 -4.56 0.24 16.31
N LYS A 61 -4.33 1.55 16.39
CA LYS A 61 -3.02 2.14 16.71
C LYS A 61 -3.19 3.45 17.46
N ALA A 62 -2.59 3.52 18.65
CA ALA A 62 -2.46 4.76 19.43
C ALA A 62 -1.58 5.81 18.73
N GLY A 63 -0.62 5.35 17.93
CA GLY A 63 0.32 6.23 17.23
C GLY A 63 0.40 6.07 15.71
N PRO A 64 -0.67 6.40 14.95
CA PRO A 64 -0.67 6.25 13.50
C PRO A 64 0.22 7.28 12.78
N SER A 65 0.97 6.86 11.78
CA SER A 65 1.76 7.74 10.93
C SER A 65 1.12 7.85 9.53
N ARG A 66 1.23 9.03 8.91
CA ARG A 66 0.85 9.27 7.51
C ARG A 66 2.10 9.41 6.63
N ARG A 67 2.01 9.00 5.37
CA ARG A 67 3.13 9.13 4.41
C ARG A 67 3.35 10.61 4.06
N CYS A 68 4.61 11.04 4.04
CA CYS A 68 4.97 12.38 3.60
C CYS A 68 4.78 12.54 2.08
N ILE A 69 3.93 13.48 1.65
CA ILE A 69 3.63 13.69 0.22
C ILE A 69 4.83 14.21 -0.57
N VAL A 70 5.61 15.13 0.00
CA VAL A 70 6.82 15.71 -0.61
C VAL A 70 7.88 14.62 -0.80
N CYS A 71 8.18 13.85 0.26
CA CYS A 71 9.13 12.74 0.16
C CYS A 71 8.65 11.68 -0.85
N SER A 72 7.35 11.38 -0.85
CA SER A 72 6.77 10.42 -1.80
C SER A 72 6.86 10.90 -3.26
N LYS A 73 6.90 12.21 -3.51
CA LYS A 73 7.10 12.77 -4.86
C LYS A 73 8.57 12.66 -5.31
N ARG A 74 9.50 12.64 -4.35
CA ARG A 74 10.94 12.38 -4.55
C ARG A 74 11.30 10.88 -4.49
N ASN A 75 10.32 9.99 -4.55
CA ASN A 75 10.50 8.53 -4.42
C ASN A 75 11.15 8.06 -3.10
N VAL A 76 11.13 8.89 -2.06
CA VAL A 76 11.63 8.53 -0.73
C VAL A 76 10.46 8.14 0.16
N ARG A 77 10.52 6.95 0.77
CA ARG A 77 9.53 6.56 1.78
C ARG A 77 9.88 7.21 3.12
N ARG A 78 9.06 8.17 3.54
CA ARG A 78 9.04 8.70 4.91
C ARG A 78 7.62 8.80 5.42
N GLU A 79 7.48 8.58 6.72
CA GLU A 79 6.21 8.70 7.43
C GLU A 79 6.36 9.76 8.52
N SER A 80 5.26 10.46 8.81
CA SER A 80 5.19 11.50 9.82
C SER A 80 4.04 11.22 10.77
N ARG A 81 4.26 11.52 12.04
CA ARG A 81 3.22 11.56 13.08
C ARG A 81 2.50 12.91 13.09
N TYR A 82 3.03 13.89 12.35
CA TYR A 82 2.41 15.19 12.17
C TYR A 82 1.52 15.20 10.93
N GLN A 83 0.32 15.74 11.10
CA GLN A 83 -0.58 16.18 10.04
C GLN A 83 -0.88 17.67 10.22
N TYR A 84 -1.49 18.29 9.22
CA TYR A 84 -2.06 19.62 9.34
C TYR A 84 -3.56 19.50 9.11
N SER A 85 -4.36 19.92 10.09
CA SER A 85 -5.80 19.72 10.17
C SER A 85 -6.53 20.18 8.90
N ASP A 86 -6.17 21.35 8.37
CA ASP A 86 -6.82 21.89 7.17
C ASP A 86 -6.44 21.16 5.87
N CYS A 87 -5.27 20.53 5.83
CA CYS A 87 -4.75 19.88 4.62
C CYS A 87 -4.97 18.37 4.60
N ASP A 88 -5.19 17.75 5.76
CA ASP A 88 -5.40 16.31 5.91
C ASP A 88 -4.29 15.43 5.31
N ILE A 89 -3.05 15.95 5.28
CA ILE A 89 -1.87 15.29 4.71
C ILE A 89 -0.80 15.04 5.76
N GLY A 90 -0.05 13.95 5.57
CA GLY A 90 1.19 13.73 6.31
C GLY A 90 2.32 14.55 5.69
N LEU A 91 3.04 15.32 6.52
CA LEU A 91 4.24 16.06 6.14
C LEU A 91 5.31 15.92 7.21
N CYS A 92 6.58 15.85 6.80
CA CYS A 92 7.68 15.99 7.75
C CYS A 92 7.68 17.43 8.29
N ALA A 93 7.87 17.60 9.61
CA ALA A 93 7.89 18.91 10.27
C ALA A 93 8.86 19.90 9.60
N ALA A 94 10.05 19.42 9.24
CA ALA A 94 10.98 20.12 8.35
C ALA A 94 11.73 19.11 7.48
N PRO A 95 12.18 19.47 6.26
CA PRO A 95 11.90 20.72 5.53
C PRO A 95 10.60 20.66 4.70
N CYS A 96 9.92 19.51 4.68
CA CYS A 96 8.80 19.26 3.77
C CYS A 96 7.60 20.18 3.98
N PHE A 97 7.35 20.61 5.21
CA PHE A 97 6.31 21.62 5.50
C PHE A 97 6.51 22.88 4.66
N LYS A 98 7.69 23.51 4.77
CA LYS A 98 8.02 24.73 4.02
C LYS A 98 7.81 24.52 2.53
N VAL A 99 8.43 23.47 1.97
CA VAL A 99 8.33 23.15 0.54
C VAL A 99 6.88 22.99 0.08
N PHE A 100 6.06 22.27 0.84
CA PHE A 100 4.65 22.05 0.48
C PHE A 100 3.81 23.33 0.54
N HIS A 101 4.11 24.26 1.44
CA HIS A 101 3.36 25.50 1.61
C HIS A 101 3.97 26.71 0.90
N THR A 102 5.09 26.56 0.20
CA THR A 102 5.71 27.65 -0.58
C THR A 102 5.86 27.35 -2.06
N GLU A 103 6.06 26.09 -2.44
CA GLU A 103 6.37 25.73 -3.82
C GLU A 103 5.13 25.18 -4.54
N LYS A 104 4.88 25.67 -5.76
CA LYS A 104 3.83 25.10 -6.62
C LYS A 104 4.16 23.66 -7.03
N ASN A 105 5.44 23.35 -7.24
CA ASN A 105 5.94 22.07 -7.78
C ASN A 105 6.91 21.34 -6.83
N TYR A 106 6.42 20.87 -5.68
CA TYR A 106 7.22 20.15 -4.66
C TYR A 106 7.55 18.69 -4.99
#